data_AF-A0A935BLG6-F1
#
_entry.id   AF-A0A935BLG6-F1
#
_cell.length_a   1.000
_cell.length_b   1.000
_cell.length_c   1.000
_cell.angle_alpha   90.00
_cell.angle_beta   90.00
_cell.angle_gamma   90.00
#
_symmetry.space_group_name_H-M   'P 1'
#
loop_
_entity.id
_entity.type
_entity.pdbx_description
1 polymer ?
#
loop_
_entity_poly.entity_id
_entity_poly.type
_entity_poly.pdbx_seq_one_letter_code
_entity_poly.pdbx_strand_id
1 'polypeptide(L)'
;MAADVKTHLYEWSTTEGSNLPVGSTVVSTNLDDNLRMIQKVVRDLSAPTTLAAGTSTDLGSKDETFITLTGSVATISSLGTVSAGIYKWVVFNAAHVLAHSATDLILPSGANITAASGDVACFVSLGTGKWRCVSYTRASGTSLIAAQLSGLAAAAAANTISNTDYAQVWQWKLTTASKQAFSLTESAASTGANSVLLDIETLAASTAYPINITARGSNILTVKEDGEVFIAAAIDQDIRIGQIPTGPSTPGTGVTGNRAGDIIIAGQGSQDGDGGDISITAGSSISGTNGSISLSAGVTTNNAGNISLTGSSVNITAVDRVVFVDSTLTVNGGTNHTPTINTGGGSGAAITGSDACFQVTFGSGSPTSVTVDFGAAYAAAPMVIATGTQSGQVVHVAAVSTTQVQISSSTAFSSGTKVNVLCIEEA
;
A
#
# COMPACT_ATOMS: atom_id res chain seq x y z
N MET A 1 -43.17 34.58 -68.56
CA MET A 1 -44.06 34.99 -67.46
C MET A 1 -43.36 34.64 -66.17
N ALA A 2 -43.18 35.58 -65.23
CA ALA A 2 -42.62 35.24 -63.92
C ALA A 2 -43.61 34.34 -63.16
N ALA A 3 -43.12 33.44 -62.31
CA ALA A 3 -43.99 32.61 -61.47
C ALA A 3 -44.74 33.51 -60.47
N ASP A 4 -46.05 33.32 -60.34
CA ASP A 4 -46.91 34.03 -59.37
C ASP A 4 -46.86 33.35 -57.98
N VAL A 5 -45.65 32.98 -57.58
CA VAL A 5 -45.35 32.32 -56.31
C VAL A 5 -44.07 32.98 -55.79
N LYS A 6 -44.01 33.21 -54.48
CA LYS A 6 -42.81 33.76 -53.83
C LYS A 6 -41.61 32.85 -54.08
N THR A 7 -40.45 33.43 -54.37
CA THR A 7 -39.25 32.68 -54.77
C THR A 7 -38.45 32.13 -53.60
N HIS A 8 -38.78 32.53 -52.37
CA HIS A 8 -38.09 32.09 -51.17
C HIS A 8 -39.03 31.45 -50.14
N LEU A 9 -38.60 30.33 -49.56
CA LEU A 9 -39.36 29.56 -48.57
C LEU A 9 -39.74 30.39 -47.33
N TYR A 10 -38.88 31.32 -46.91
CA TYR A 10 -39.14 32.18 -45.75
C TYR A 10 -40.28 33.20 -45.98
N GLU A 11 -40.73 33.37 -47.22
CA GLU A 11 -41.87 34.22 -47.59
C GLU A 11 -43.19 33.43 -47.66
N TRP A 12 -43.13 32.09 -47.59
CA TRP A 12 -44.31 31.24 -47.58
C TRP A 12 -44.92 31.15 -46.17
N SER A 13 -46.23 30.95 -46.10
CA SER A 13 -47.02 30.91 -44.87
C SER A 13 -47.56 29.52 -44.57
N THR A 14 -47.64 29.18 -43.28
CA THR A 14 -48.38 28.00 -42.78
C THR A 14 -49.90 28.19 -42.85
N THR A 15 -50.35 29.40 -43.17
CA THR A 15 -51.76 29.70 -43.48
C THR A 15 -51.94 29.70 -44.99
N GLU A 16 -52.72 28.73 -45.49
CA GLU A 16 -52.95 28.52 -46.93
C GLU A 16 -53.38 29.80 -47.66
N GLY A 17 -54.38 30.53 -47.13
CA GLY A 17 -54.91 31.75 -47.75
C GLY A 17 -53.92 32.92 -47.80
N SER A 18 -52.78 32.84 -47.10
CA SER A 18 -51.71 33.84 -47.11
C SER A 18 -50.63 33.56 -48.17
N ASN A 19 -50.71 32.44 -48.90
CA ASN A 19 -49.81 32.11 -49.99
C ASN A 19 -50.33 32.63 -51.34
N LEU A 20 -49.44 32.73 -52.34
CA LEU A 20 -49.78 33.13 -53.72
C LEU A 20 -49.95 31.90 -54.62
N PRO A 21 -50.65 31.95 -55.76
CA PRO A 21 -51.40 33.06 -56.32
C PRO A 21 -52.63 33.45 -55.48
N VAL A 22 -52.96 34.74 -55.42
CA VAL A 22 -54.30 35.17 -54.96
C VAL A 22 -55.23 34.99 -56.16
N GLY A 23 -56.36 34.29 -56.01
CA GLY A 23 -57.27 33.79 -57.07
C GLY A 23 -57.81 34.79 -58.13
N SER A 24 -57.23 35.97 -58.24
CA SER A 24 -57.35 36.93 -59.34
C SER A 24 -56.58 36.54 -60.62
N THR A 25 -55.56 35.68 -60.53
CA THR A 25 -54.79 35.19 -61.69
C THR A 25 -55.41 33.89 -62.23
N VAL A 26 -56.12 33.98 -63.36
CA VAL A 26 -56.79 32.82 -63.98
C VAL A 26 -55.76 31.87 -64.61
N VAL A 27 -55.32 30.86 -63.85
CA VAL A 27 -54.45 29.78 -64.36
C VAL A 27 -55.27 28.53 -64.72
N SER A 28 -56.21 28.10 -63.86
CA SER A 28 -57.33 27.16 -64.11
C SER A 28 -58.20 27.01 -62.85
N THR A 29 -59.32 26.28 -62.90
CA THR A 29 -60.20 26.05 -61.73
C THR A 29 -59.49 25.26 -60.63
N ASN A 30 -59.41 25.80 -59.41
CA ASN A 30 -58.84 25.20 -58.19
C ASN A 30 -57.32 24.94 -58.20
N LEU A 31 -56.60 25.36 -59.25
CA LEU A 31 -55.14 25.19 -59.29
C LEU A 31 -54.43 26.15 -58.32
N ASP A 32 -54.97 27.35 -58.15
CA ASP A 32 -54.53 28.33 -57.15
C ASP A 32 -54.67 27.79 -55.72
N ASP A 33 -55.80 27.16 -55.38
CA ASP A 33 -55.99 26.46 -54.11
C ASP A 33 -54.94 25.36 -53.90
N ASN A 34 -54.77 24.47 -54.88
CA ASN A 34 -53.78 23.39 -54.82
C ASN A 34 -52.34 23.92 -54.62
N LEU A 35 -51.97 24.99 -55.31
CA LEU A 35 -50.64 25.60 -55.17
C LEU A 35 -50.44 26.21 -53.79
N ARG A 36 -51.46 26.88 -53.23
CA ARG A 36 -51.40 27.46 -51.88
C ARG A 36 -51.34 26.39 -50.80
N MET A 37 -52.03 25.27 -50.99
CA MET A 37 -51.96 24.11 -50.11
C MET A 37 -50.57 23.47 -50.12
N ILE A 38 -49.97 23.27 -51.30
CA ILE A 38 -48.61 22.75 -51.41
C ILE A 38 -47.61 23.67 -50.71
N GLN A 39 -47.74 24.99 -50.90
CA GLN A 39 -46.88 25.95 -50.20
C GLN A 39 -47.02 25.88 -48.68
N LYS A 40 -48.25 25.74 -48.17
CA LYS A 40 -48.50 25.53 -46.74
C LYS A 40 -47.78 24.30 -46.21
N VAL A 41 -47.97 23.15 -46.86
CA VAL A 41 -47.37 21.88 -46.44
C VAL A 41 -45.84 21.94 -46.50
N VAL A 42 -45.28 22.53 -47.56
CA VAL A 42 -43.83 22.72 -47.68
C VAL A 42 -43.32 23.68 -46.61
N ARG A 43 -44.08 24.72 -46.26
CA ARG A 43 -43.70 25.66 -45.21
C ARG A 43 -43.70 25.01 -43.82
N ASP A 44 -44.61 24.06 -43.55
CA ASP A 44 -44.66 23.34 -42.28
C ASP A 44 -43.37 22.53 -42.02
N LEU A 45 -42.71 22.01 -43.06
CA LEU A 45 -41.41 21.33 -42.93
C LEU A 45 -40.33 22.20 -42.27
N SER A 46 -40.49 23.53 -42.28
CA SER A 46 -39.59 24.50 -41.67
C SER A 46 -40.29 25.38 -40.63
N ALA A 47 -41.47 25.01 -40.16
CA ALA A 47 -42.19 25.70 -39.09
C ALA A 47 -41.88 25.07 -37.73
N PRO A 48 -41.80 25.86 -36.65
CA PRO A 48 -41.76 25.35 -35.29
C PRO A 48 -43.18 25.15 -34.75
N THR A 49 -43.35 24.14 -33.90
CA THR A 49 -44.57 23.92 -33.12
C THR A 49 -44.24 23.37 -31.74
N THR A 50 -45.26 23.22 -30.89
CA THR A 50 -45.12 22.64 -29.55
C THR A 50 -46.04 21.45 -29.37
N LEU A 51 -45.60 20.45 -28.59
CA LEU A 51 -46.42 19.31 -28.21
C LEU A 51 -46.14 18.93 -26.75
N ALA A 52 -47.18 18.68 -25.97
CA ALA A 52 -47.01 18.20 -24.60
C ALA A 52 -46.56 16.73 -24.61
N ALA A 53 -45.52 16.42 -23.84
CA ALA A 53 -45.03 15.06 -23.66
C ALA A 53 -45.94 14.26 -22.73
N GLY A 54 -46.12 13.00 -23.07
CA GLY A 54 -46.82 11.99 -22.29
C GLY A 54 -46.29 10.59 -22.61
N THR A 55 -46.90 9.55 -22.05
CA THR A 55 -46.47 8.17 -22.35
C THR A 55 -46.53 7.84 -23.84
N SER A 56 -47.59 8.30 -24.50
CA SER A 56 -47.70 8.39 -25.95
C SER A 56 -47.58 9.86 -26.36
N THR A 57 -46.48 10.20 -27.03
CA THR A 57 -46.20 11.55 -27.51
C THR A 57 -46.26 11.55 -29.02
N ASP A 58 -47.47 11.65 -29.59
CA ASP A 58 -47.69 11.48 -31.04
C ASP A 58 -47.07 12.63 -31.86
N LEU A 59 -45.80 12.48 -32.23
CA LEU A 59 -45.09 13.42 -33.10
C LEU A 59 -45.63 13.37 -34.54
N GLY A 60 -46.22 12.24 -34.94
CA GLY A 60 -46.84 12.04 -36.25
C GLY A 60 -48.09 12.88 -36.47
N SER A 61 -48.76 13.29 -35.40
CA SER A 61 -49.93 14.18 -35.43
C SER A 61 -49.62 15.62 -35.86
N LYS A 62 -48.34 16.01 -35.92
CA LYS A 62 -47.89 17.34 -36.34
C LYS A 62 -47.36 17.30 -37.75
N ASP A 63 -47.75 18.27 -38.57
CA ASP A 63 -47.16 18.45 -39.90
C ASP A 63 -45.73 19.00 -39.76
N GLU A 64 -45.50 19.85 -38.76
CA GLU A 64 -44.25 20.58 -38.56
C GLU A 64 -43.08 19.67 -38.16
N THR A 65 -41.91 19.91 -38.74
CA THR A 65 -40.72 19.10 -38.49
C THR A 65 -40.00 19.47 -37.19
N PHE A 66 -40.13 20.70 -36.73
CA PHE A 66 -39.46 21.19 -35.51
C PHE A 66 -40.47 21.28 -34.37
N ILE A 67 -40.33 20.41 -33.37
CA ILE A 67 -41.27 20.28 -32.26
C ILE A 67 -40.53 20.55 -30.95
N THR A 68 -41.01 21.49 -30.16
CA THR A 68 -40.61 21.60 -28.75
C THR A 68 -41.53 20.75 -27.89
N LEU A 69 -40.96 19.77 -27.19
CA LEU A 69 -41.69 18.97 -26.23
C LEU A 69 -41.79 19.69 -24.89
N THR A 70 -43.02 19.89 -24.41
CA THR A 70 -43.36 20.61 -23.18
C THR A 70 -44.06 19.69 -22.16
N GLY A 71 -44.34 20.19 -20.96
CA GLY A 71 -45.11 19.47 -19.94
C GLY A 71 -44.24 18.93 -18.80
N SER A 72 -44.86 18.20 -17.88
CA SER A 72 -44.18 17.58 -16.74
C SER A 72 -43.42 16.31 -17.13
N VAL A 73 -42.61 15.81 -16.21
CA VAL A 73 -41.84 14.57 -16.40
C VAL A 73 -42.74 13.43 -16.87
N ALA A 74 -42.35 12.79 -17.98
CA ALA A 74 -43.08 11.69 -18.60
C ALA A 74 -42.09 10.62 -19.06
N THR A 75 -42.53 9.37 -19.03
CA THR A 75 -41.81 8.25 -19.65
C THR A 75 -42.42 7.97 -21.02
N ILE A 76 -41.79 8.49 -22.07
CA ILE A 76 -42.21 8.40 -23.46
C ILE A 76 -41.79 7.03 -24.01
N SER A 77 -42.76 6.19 -24.35
CA SER A 77 -42.54 4.87 -24.94
C SER A 77 -43.04 4.74 -26.38
N SER A 78 -43.74 5.75 -26.88
CA SER A 78 -44.27 5.80 -28.25
C SER A 78 -44.31 7.23 -28.78
N LEU A 79 -44.02 7.38 -30.08
CA LEU A 79 -44.02 8.67 -30.78
C LEU A 79 -45.17 8.80 -31.81
N GLY A 80 -46.18 7.93 -31.72
CA GLY A 80 -47.35 7.92 -32.61
C GLY A 80 -47.12 7.20 -33.93
N THR A 81 -48.14 7.15 -34.79
CA THR A 81 -48.10 6.41 -36.06
C THR A 81 -48.09 7.37 -37.24
N VAL A 82 -47.05 7.29 -38.07
CA VAL A 82 -46.94 8.03 -39.33
C VAL A 82 -46.21 7.18 -40.36
N SER A 83 -46.35 7.51 -41.65
CA SER A 83 -45.63 6.85 -42.74
C SER A 83 -44.12 6.84 -42.52
N ALA A 84 -43.46 5.80 -43.02
CA ALA A 84 -42.01 5.67 -42.93
C ALA A 84 -41.31 6.83 -43.68
N GLY A 85 -40.20 7.33 -43.13
CA GLY A 85 -39.39 8.40 -43.70
C GLY A 85 -39.71 9.81 -43.18
N ILE A 86 -40.80 10.00 -42.43
CA ILE A 86 -41.06 11.27 -41.73
C ILE A 86 -40.05 11.43 -40.60
N TYR A 87 -39.36 12.57 -40.57
CA TYR A 87 -38.40 12.92 -39.54
C TYR A 87 -38.89 14.12 -38.73
N LYS A 88 -38.53 14.16 -37.45
CA LYS A 88 -38.88 15.21 -36.49
C LYS A 88 -37.67 15.59 -35.67
N TRP A 89 -37.34 16.88 -35.67
CA TRP A 89 -36.39 17.49 -34.75
C TRP A 89 -37.15 17.89 -33.49
N VAL A 90 -36.68 17.38 -32.36
CA VAL A 90 -37.31 17.55 -31.06
C VAL A 90 -36.37 18.28 -30.13
N VAL A 91 -36.85 19.37 -29.52
CA VAL A 91 -36.18 20.05 -28.41
C VAL A 91 -36.95 19.75 -27.13
N PHE A 92 -36.28 19.24 -26.10
CA PHE A 92 -36.91 18.96 -24.81
C PHE A 92 -36.91 20.22 -23.94
N ASN A 93 -38.06 20.64 -23.43
CA ASN A 93 -38.17 21.79 -22.51
C ASN A 93 -38.14 21.39 -21.03
N ALA A 94 -38.25 20.11 -20.73
CA ALA A 94 -38.21 19.58 -19.37
C ALA A 94 -37.55 18.20 -19.36
N ALA A 95 -37.40 17.63 -18.16
CA ALA A 95 -36.88 16.28 -18.02
C ALA A 95 -37.92 15.24 -18.46
N HIS A 96 -37.56 14.36 -19.39
CA HIS A 96 -38.41 13.24 -19.83
C HIS A 96 -37.56 11.98 -19.99
N VAL A 97 -38.15 10.82 -19.84
CA VAL A 97 -37.46 9.54 -20.09
C VAL A 97 -37.94 9.00 -21.44
N LEU A 98 -37.01 8.85 -22.38
CA LEU A 98 -37.24 8.06 -23.59
C LEU A 98 -37.01 6.59 -23.23
N ALA A 99 -38.07 5.79 -23.23
CA ALA A 99 -38.02 4.36 -22.92
C ALA A 99 -37.62 3.58 -24.17
N HIS A 100 -36.43 2.96 -24.15
CA HIS A 100 -35.92 2.21 -25.27
C HIS A 100 -36.71 0.91 -25.49
N SER A 101 -37.04 0.66 -26.75
CA SER A 101 -37.45 -0.65 -27.26
C SER A 101 -36.62 -0.97 -28.51
N ALA A 102 -36.14 -2.21 -28.61
CA ALA A 102 -35.38 -2.65 -29.78
C ALA A 102 -36.21 -2.64 -31.08
N THR A 103 -37.55 -2.55 -30.97
CA THR A 103 -38.48 -2.59 -32.11
C THR A 103 -39.23 -1.27 -32.31
N ASP A 104 -39.68 -0.61 -31.25
CA ASP A 104 -40.67 0.46 -31.34
C ASP A 104 -40.05 1.85 -31.18
N LEU A 105 -39.15 2.01 -30.20
CA LEU A 105 -38.41 3.27 -29.97
C LEU A 105 -36.92 2.98 -29.82
N ILE A 106 -36.24 2.98 -30.96
CA ILE A 106 -34.83 2.61 -31.06
C ILE A 106 -33.97 3.83 -30.73
N LEU A 107 -33.17 3.74 -29.66
CA LEU A 107 -32.31 4.81 -29.17
C LEU A 107 -30.82 4.48 -29.41
N PRO A 108 -29.96 5.49 -29.65
CA PRO A 108 -28.56 5.29 -30.08
C PRO A 108 -27.65 4.57 -29.07
N SER A 109 -28.03 4.45 -27.80
CA SER A 109 -27.28 3.69 -26.78
C SER A 109 -27.82 2.28 -26.51
N GLY A 110 -28.93 1.88 -27.13
CA GLY A 110 -29.65 0.64 -26.76
C GLY A 110 -30.18 0.65 -25.33
N ALA A 111 -30.32 1.83 -24.70
CA ALA A 111 -30.78 2.00 -23.33
C ALA A 111 -31.69 3.23 -23.23
N ASN A 112 -32.44 3.32 -22.13
CA ASN A 112 -33.28 4.49 -21.84
C ASN A 112 -32.42 5.76 -21.79
N ILE A 113 -32.96 6.87 -22.32
CA ILE A 113 -32.33 8.19 -22.25
C ILE A 113 -33.18 9.06 -21.34
N THR A 114 -32.59 9.61 -20.28
CA THR A 114 -33.23 10.70 -19.52
C THR A 114 -32.82 12.00 -20.17
N ALA A 115 -33.74 12.61 -20.90
CA ALA A 115 -33.58 13.93 -21.48
C ALA A 115 -33.65 15.00 -20.40
N ALA A 116 -32.87 16.07 -20.59
CA ALA A 116 -32.93 17.29 -19.83
C ALA A 116 -33.47 18.44 -20.69
N SER A 117 -33.83 19.56 -20.04
CA SER A 117 -34.19 20.78 -20.76
C SER A 117 -33.02 21.25 -21.64
N GLY A 118 -33.33 21.59 -22.89
CA GLY A 118 -32.37 21.99 -23.92
C GLY A 118 -31.78 20.83 -24.74
N ASP A 119 -32.00 19.57 -24.36
CA ASP A 119 -31.55 18.44 -25.18
C ASP A 119 -32.27 18.44 -26.54
N VAL A 120 -31.59 17.94 -27.58
CA VAL A 120 -32.10 17.89 -28.95
C VAL A 120 -31.99 16.47 -29.50
N ALA A 121 -33.06 15.98 -30.13
CA ALA A 121 -33.09 14.68 -30.79
C ALA A 121 -33.67 14.78 -32.21
N CYS A 122 -33.23 13.89 -33.09
CA CYS A 122 -33.85 13.67 -34.40
C CYS A 122 -34.42 12.26 -34.46
N PHE A 123 -35.73 12.15 -34.63
CA PHE A 123 -36.44 10.88 -34.78
C PHE A 123 -36.89 10.69 -36.22
N VAL A 124 -36.76 9.48 -36.73
CA VAL A 124 -37.25 9.07 -38.06
C VAL A 124 -38.25 7.93 -37.89
N SER A 125 -39.44 8.08 -38.46
CA SER A 125 -40.46 7.03 -38.49
C SER A 125 -40.02 5.90 -39.43
N LEU A 126 -40.17 4.67 -38.96
CA LEU A 126 -40.00 3.44 -39.73
C LEU A 126 -41.35 2.88 -40.21
N GLY A 127 -42.45 3.63 -40.00
CA GLY A 127 -43.82 3.19 -40.24
C GLY A 127 -44.41 2.42 -39.05
N THR A 128 -45.74 2.26 -39.06
CA THR A 128 -46.50 1.43 -38.09
C THR A 128 -46.21 1.71 -36.60
N GLY A 129 -45.90 2.96 -36.26
CA GLY A 129 -45.66 3.39 -34.88
C GLY A 129 -44.22 3.20 -34.40
N LYS A 130 -43.31 2.75 -35.27
CA LYS A 130 -41.90 2.51 -34.95
C LYS A 130 -41.05 3.72 -35.29
N TRP A 131 -40.12 4.07 -34.40
CA TRP A 131 -39.26 5.24 -34.54
C TRP A 131 -37.81 4.92 -34.18
N ARG A 132 -36.88 5.56 -34.90
CA ARG A 132 -35.45 5.52 -34.59
C ARG A 132 -34.95 6.92 -34.31
N CYS A 133 -34.32 7.09 -33.16
CA CYS A 133 -33.53 8.28 -32.84
C CYS A 133 -32.19 8.17 -33.59
N VAL A 134 -32.00 8.98 -34.63
CA VAL A 134 -30.78 8.97 -35.46
C VAL A 134 -29.72 9.96 -34.97
N SER A 135 -30.12 10.94 -34.15
CA SER A 135 -29.21 11.88 -33.50
C SER A 135 -29.78 12.26 -32.14
N TYR A 136 -28.91 12.37 -31.15
CA TYR A 136 -29.23 12.91 -29.82
C TYR A 136 -28.04 13.72 -29.33
N THR A 137 -28.28 14.98 -28.97
CA THR A 137 -27.26 15.89 -28.44
C THR A 137 -27.76 16.44 -27.10
N ARG A 138 -26.96 16.25 -26.05
CA ARG A 138 -27.25 16.89 -24.75
C ARG A 138 -26.93 18.37 -24.81
N ALA A 139 -27.75 19.20 -24.15
CA ALA A 139 -27.46 20.63 -23.99
C ALA A 139 -26.11 20.87 -23.31
N SER A 140 -25.68 19.98 -22.42
CA SER A 140 -24.39 20.07 -21.73
C SER A 140 -23.18 19.72 -22.60
N GLY A 141 -23.37 19.23 -23.83
CA GLY A 141 -22.29 18.72 -24.69
C GLY A 141 -21.67 17.41 -24.20
N THR A 142 -22.15 16.85 -23.09
CA THR A 142 -21.65 15.56 -22.57
C THR A 142 -22.05 14.40 -23.48
N SER A 143 -21.13 13.45 -23.67
CA SER A 143 -21.37 12.25 -24.49
C SER A 143 -22.55 11.44 -23.96
N LEU A 144 -23.45 11.01 -24.86
CA LEU A 144 -24.63 10.22 -24.51
C LEU A 144 -24.27 8.94 -23.75
N ILE A 145 -23.15 8.34 -24.14
CA ILE A 145 -22.55 7.15 -23.55
C ILE A 145 -21.29 7.60 -22.81
N ALA A 146 -21.14 7.20 -21.55
CA ALA A 146 -19.94 7.51 -20.77
C ALA A 146 -18.69 6.99 -21.50
N ALA A 147 -17.67 7.84 -21.63
CA ALA A 147 -16.37 7.41 -22.12
C ALA A 147 -15.79 6.42 -21.10
N GLN A 148 -15.58 5.18 -21.52
CA GLN A 148 -14.75 4.23 -20.79
C GLN A 148 -13.30 4.51 -21.14
N LEU A 149 -12.36 4.32 -20.20
CA LEU A 149 -10.95 4.16 -20.55
C LEU A 149 -10.82 2.84 -21.33
N SER A 150 -11.12 2.87 -22.63
CA SER A 150 -11.26 1.68 -23.48
C SER A 150 -9.93 1.14 -24.01
N GLY A 151 -8.81 1.76 -23.62
CA GLY A 151 -7.46 1.25 -23.85
C GLY A 151 -6.39 2.34 -23.90
N LEU A 152 -5.22 2.05 -23.31
CA LEU A 152 -3.96 2.69 -23.69
C LEU A 152 -3.36 1.79 -24.79
N ALA A 153 -3.68 2.05 -26.06
CA ALA A 153 -2.96 1.41 -27.17
C ALA A 153 -1.50 1.89 -27.17
N ALA A 154 -0.57 1.11 -27.76
CA ALA A 154 0.89 1.36 -27.77
C ALA A 154 1.22 2.86 -27.74
N ALA A 155 1.53 3.36 -26.55
CA ALA A 155 1.73 4.78 -26.35
C ALA A 155 3.05 5.20 -27.00
N ALA A 156 2.98 6.08 -27.99
CA ALA A 156 4.16 6.63 -28.66
C ALA A 156 4.70 7.91 -27.98
N ALA A 157 4.04 8.36 -26.91
CA ALA A 157 4.37 9.56 -26.13
C ALA A 157 3.85 9.43 -24.69
N ALA A 158 4.21 10.39 -23.83
CA ALA A 158 3.74 10.46 -22.45
C ALA A 158 2.21 10.64 -22.40
N ASN A 159 1.56 9.85 -21.55
CA ASN A 159 0.15 10.00 -21.20
C ASN A 159 0.07 10.47 -19.73
N THR A 160 -0.86 11.36 -19.43
CA THR A 160 -1.05 11.87 -18.07
C THR A 160 -2.49 11.68 -17.64
N ILE A 161 -2.67 11.12 -16.44
CA ILE A 161 -3.94 11.18 -15.72
C ILE A 161 -3.76 12.26 -14.65
N SER A 162 -4.28 13.47 -14.91
CA SER A 162 -4.26 14.57 -13.94
C SER A 162 -5.61 14.62 -13.24
N ASN A 163 -5.59 14.50 -11.92
CA ASN A 163 -6.77 14.53 -11.08
C ASN A 163 -6.65 15.66 -10.07
N THR A 164 -7.76 16.33 -9.76
CA THR A 164 -7.74 17.49 -8.85
C THR A 164 -7.56 17.04 -7.40
N ASP A 165 -8.63 16.60 -6.75
CA ASP A 165 -8.60 16.14 -5.35
C ASP A 165 -9.64 15.03 -5.13
N TYR A 166 -9.53 13.99 -5.96
CA TYR A 166 -10.41 12.82 -5.86
C TYR A 166 -9.58 11.55 -5.73
N ALA A 167 -10.13 10.51 -5.11
CA ALA A 167 -9.45 9.21 -5.11
C ALA A 167 -9.65 8.51 -6.47
N GLN A 168 -8.57 7.97 -7.03
CA GLN A 168 -8.66 7.00 -8.13
C GLN A 168 -8.72 5.60 -7.53
N VAL A 169 -9.92 5.03 -7.47
CA VAL A 169 -10.16 3.75 -6.81
C VAL A 169 -10.23 2.63 -7.85
N TRP A 170 -9.28 1.71 -7.79
CA TRP A 170 -9.23 0.52 -8.62
C TRP A 170 -9.58 -0.70 -7.76
N GLN A 171 -10.61 -1.45 -8.15
CA GLN A 171 -11.08 -2.61 -7.40
C GLN A 171 -11.14 -3.83 -8.31
N TRP A 172 -10.56 -4.93 -7.84
CA TRP A 172 -10.51 -6.18 -8.59
C TRP A 172 -11.19 -7.31 -7.84
N LYS A 173 -11.90 -8.15 -8.58
CA LYS A 173 -12.46 -9.40 -8.09
C LYS A 173 -11.55 -10.57 -8.49
N LEU A 174 -10.47 -10.78 -7.75
CA LEU A 174 -9.48 -11.85 -8.02
C LEU A 174 -9.88 -13.18 -7.35
N THR A 175 -11.05 -13.73 -7.68
CA THR A 175 -11.60 -14.95 -7.03
C THR A 175 -11.14 -16.26 -7.65
N THR A 176 -10.17 -16.24 -8.55
CA THR A 176 -9.61 -17.43 -9.20
C THR A 176 -8.09 -17.43 -9.04
N ALA A 177 -7.48 -18.62 -9.08
CA ALA A 177 -6.04 -18.76 -8.84
C ALA A 177 -5.20 -18.00 -9.88
N SER A 178 -4.04 -17.50 -9.43
CA SER A 178 -3.00 -16.89 -10.27
C SER A 178 -3.45 -15.67 -11.08
N LYS A 179 -4.28 -14.81 -10.49
CA LYS A 179 -4.63 -13.50 -11.05
C LYS A 179 -3.89 -12.39 -10.33
N GLN A 180 -3.54 -11.35 -11.05
CA GLN A 180 -2.89 -10.15 -10.55
C GLN A 180 -3.72 -8.92 -10.95
N ALA A 181 -3.77 -7.93 -10.05
CA ALA A 181 -4.46 -6.67 -10.29
C ALA A 181 -3.70 -5.82 -11.33
N PHE A 182 -2.38 -5.74 -11.17
CA PHE A 182 -1.47 -5.02 -12.04
C PHE A 182 -0.22 -5.84 -12.36
N SER A 183 0.40 -5.52 -13.51
CA SER A 183 1.73 -5.99 -13.90
C SER A 183 2.45 -4.84 -14.60
N LEU A 184 3.52 -4.35 -13.99
CA LEU A 184 4.36 -3.29 -14.56
C LEU A 184 5.62 -3.97 -15.12
N THR A 185 5.72 -4.03 -16.45
CA THR A 185 6.80 -4.74 -17.15
C THR A 185 7.22 -3.97 -18.39
N GLU A 186 8.46 -4.15 -18.81
CA GLU A 186 8.93 -3.77 -20.13
C GLU A 186 8.70 -4.90 -21.15
N SER A 187 8.58 -4.54 -22.43
CA SER A 187 8.51 -5.49 -23.55
C SER A 187 9.88 -5.72 -24.22
N ALA A 188 10.87 -4.90 -23.86
CA ALA A 188 12.26 -4.99 -24.29
C ALA A 188 13.14 -4.34 -23.21
N ALA A 189 14.36 -4.83 -23.02
CA ALA A 189 15.26 -4.34 -21.98
C ALA A 189 15.65 -2.86 -22.19
N SER A 190 15.51 -2.04 -21.14
CA SER A 190 16.08 -0.70 -21.12
C SER A 190 17.60 -0.73 -21.30
N THR A 191 18.11 0.15 -22.17
CA THR A 191 19.55 0.36 -22.40
C THR A 191 20.07 1.69 -21.83
N GLY A 192 19.19 2.52 -21.26
CA GLY A 192 19.53 3.79 -20.62
C GLY A 192 19.83 3.67 -19.13
N ALA A 193 20.54 4.66 -18.58
CA ALA A 193 20.77 4.77 -17.14
C ALA A 193 19.51 5.25 -16.39
N ASN A 194 19.29 4.74 -15.19
CA ASN A 194 18.21 5.15 -14.26
C ASN A 194 16.78 4.97 -14.77
N SER A 195 16.53 4.08 -15.74
CA SER A 195 15.18 3.72 -16.14
C SER A 195 14.47 2.92 -15.03
N VAL A 196 13.26 3.33 -14.68
CA VAL A 196 12.41 2.66 -13.69
C VAL A 196 11.07 2.25 -14.29
N LEU A 197 10.53 1.10 -13.87
CA LEU A 197 9.20 0.64 -14.29
C LEU A 197 8.07 1.32 -13.49
N LEU A 198 8.39 1.79 -12.30
CA LEU A 198 7.47 2.49 -11.40
C LEU A 198 8.26 3.59 -10.70
N ASP A 199 7.86 4.83 -10.97
CA ASP A 199 8.34 6.00 -10.25
C ASP A 199 7.21 6.54 -9.39
N ILE A 200 7.50 6.81 -8.11
CA ILE A 200 6.54 7.33 -7.14
C ILE A 200 7.22 8.47 -6.41
N GLU A 201 6.79 9.69 -6.72
CA GLU A 201 7.37 10.91 -6.19
C GLU A 201 6.32 11.75 -5.45
N THR A 202 6.81 12.59 -4.54
CA THR A 202 6.03 13.66 -3.93
C THR A 202 6.73 14.99 -4.16
N LEU A 203 5.98 16.09 -4.10
CA LEU A 203 6.56 17.43 -4.14
C LEU A 203 7.40 17.69 -2.88
N ALA A 204 8.39 18.57 -2.97
CA ALA A 204 9.37 18.82 -1.90
C ALA A 204 8.79 19.26 -0.52
N ALA A 205 7.54 19.74 -0.48
CA ALA A 205 6.84 20.13 0.75
C ALA A 205 5.60 19.25 1.04
N SER A 206 5.48 18.10 0.37
CA SER A 206 4.37 17.17 0.53
C SER A 206 4.41 16.51 1.91
N THR A 207 3.23 16.28 2.48
CA THR A 207 3.05 15.47 3.69
C THR A 207 2.43 14.10 3.36
N ALA A 208 2.35 13.75 2.08
CA ALA A 208 1.79 12.48 1.63
C ALA A 208 2.82 11.35 1.81
N TYR A 209 2.34 10.18 2.20
CA TYR A 209 3.15 8.96 2.18
C TYR A 209 3.16 8.43 0.75
N PRO A 210 4.29 8.47 0.01
CA PRO A 210 4.33 8.01 -1.38
C PRO A 210 3.88 6.55 -1.53
N ILE A 211 4.19 5.70 -0.54
CA ILE A 211 3.80 4.29 -0.54
C ILE A 211 3.21 3.93 0.81
N ASN A 212 2.02 3.35 0.80
CA ASN A 212 1.45 2.67 1.95
C ASN A 212 0.75 1.38 1.52
N ILE A 213 1.26 0.24 1.97
CA ILE A 213 0.71 -1.08 1.70
C ILE A 213 0.09 -1.62 2.99
N THR A 214 -1.23 -1.86 2.92
CA THR A 214 -2.00 -2.41 4.03
C THR A 214 -2.39 -3.85 3.72
N ALA A 215 -2.13 -4.76 4.66
CA ALA A 215 -2.62 -6.14 4.61
C ALA A 215 -3.46 -6.41 5.85
N ARG A 216 -4.67 -6.96 5.65
CA ARG A 216 -5.59 -7.34 6.74
C ARG A 216 -5.88 -6.19 7.73
N GLY A 217 -5.92 -4.95 7.23
CA GLY A 217 -6.18 -3.75 8.03
C GLY A 217 -4.96 -3.18 8.78
N SER A 218 -3.77 -3.75 8.62
CA SER A 218 -2.52 -3.24 9.19
C SER A 218 -1.56 -2.78 8.10
N ASN A 219 -0.86 -1.65 8.31
CA ASN A 219 0.20 -1.20 7.40
C ASN A 219 1.41 -2.11 7.55
N ILE A 220 1.88 -2.71 6.46
CA ILE A 220 3.00 -3.68 6.45
C ILE A 220 4.24 -3.15 5.71
N LEU A 221 4.06 -2.17 4.83
CA LEU A 221 5.14 -1.40 4.22
C LEU A 221 4.66 0.04 4.06
N THR A 222 5.39 0.98 4.65
CA THR A 222 5.11 2.40 4.52
C THR A 222 6.41 3.13 4.24
N VAL A 223 6.39 4.00 3.23
CA VAL A 223 7.42 5.02 3.04
C VAL A 223 6.81 6.33 3.49
N LYS A 224 7.38 6.93 4.52
CA LYS A 224 6.93 8.22 5.06
C LYS A 224 7.41 9.38 4.20
N GLU A 225 6.84 10.54 4.46
CA GLU A 225 7.15 11.80 3.81
C GLU A 225 8.62 12.24 3.94
N ASP A 226 9.30 11.82 5.02
CA ASP A 226 10.72 12.08 5.28
C ASP A 226 11.66 11.02 4.69
N GLY A 227 11.11 10.03 3.98
CA GLY A 227 11.86 8.92 3.40
C GLY A 227 12.09 7.73 4.35
N GLU A 228 11.60 7.79 5.59
CA GLU A 228 11.67 6.65 6.50
C GLU A 228 10.88 5.46 5.94
N VAL A 229 11.50 4.28 5.92
CA VAL A 229 10.86 3.03 5.47
C VAL A 229 10.49 2.19 6.68
N PHE A 230 9.20 2.01 6.88
CA PHE A 230 8.63 1.15 7.91
C PHE A 230 8.20 -0.19 7.30
N ILE A 231 8.68 -1.29 7.89
CA ILE A 231 8.30 -2.66 7.53
C ILE A 231 7.75 -3.35 8.77
N ALA A 232 6.55 -3.90 8.68
CA ALA A 232 5.91 -4.59 9.79
C ALA A 232 5.24 -5.91 9.38
N ALA A 233 5.25 -6.85 10.31
CA ALA A 233 4.47 -8.07 10.24
C ALA A 233 3.04 -7.80 10.73
N ALA A 234 2.04 -8.27 9.99
CA ALA A 234 0.66 -8.31 10.49
C ALA A 234 0.51 -9.55 11.39
N ILE A 235 0.31 -9.37 12.70
CA ILE A 235 0.02 -10.39 13.75
C ILE A 235 0.79 -11.72 13.65
N ASP A 236 1.66 -12.01 14.63
CA ASP A 236 2.36 -13.31 14.79
C ASP A 236 3.11 -13.81 13.52
N GLN A 237 3.70 -12.90 12.74
CA GLN A 237 4.54 -13.26 11.59
C GLN A 237 5.97 -12.74 11.76
N ASP A 238 6.94 -13.48 11.21
CA ASP A 238 8.33 -13.05 11.15
C ASP A 238 8.51 -11.96 10.08
N ILE A 239 9.24 -10.90 10.40
CA ILE A 239 9.82 -10.03 9.36
C ILE A 239 11.05 -10.73 8.80
N ARG A 240 10.90 -11.41 7.66
CA ARG A 240 12.01 -12.06 6.97
C ARG A 240 12.69 -11.06 6.03
N ILE A 241 13.76 -10.44 6.50
CA ILE A 241 14.63 -9.58 5.69
C ILE A 241 15.73 -10.48 5.11
N GLY A 242 15.51 -11.03 3.91
CA GLY A 242 16.42 -11.97 3.25
C GLY A 242 15.83 -12.62 2.00
N GLN A 243 16.65 -13.27 1.17
CA GLN A 243 16.23 -13.81 -0.13
C GLN A 243 15.05 -14.80 0.03
N ILE A 244 13.92 -14.49 -0.62
CA ILE A 244 12.77 -15.41 -0.76
C ILE A 244 13.24 -16.59 -1.63
N PRO A 245 13.20 -17.84 -1.16
CA PRO A 245 13.54 -18.99 -1.98
C PRO A 245 12.63 -19.02 -3.21
N THR A 246 13.21 -19.24 -4.39
CA THR A 246 12.44 -19.55 -5.61
C THR A 246 11.87 -20.96 -5.50
N GLY A 247 10.77 -21.12 -4.76
CA GLY A 247 10.04 -22.39 -4.63
C GLY A 247 9.12 -22.41 -3.41
N PRO A 248 8.05 -23.23 -3.41
CA PRO A 248 7.11 -23.32 -2.30
C PRO A 248 7.84 -23.91 -1.08
N SER A 249 8.17 -23.07 -0.09
CA SER A 249 8.74 -23.51 1.17
C SER A 249 7.61 -23.95 2.10
N THR A 250 7.61 -25.22 2.49
CA THR A 250 6.84 -25.72 3.63
C THR A 250 7.29 -25.03 4.93
N PRO A 251 6.37 -24.75 5.88
CA PRO A 251 6.74 -24.17 7.16
C PRO A 251 7.75 -25.10 7.87
N GLY A 252 8.97 -24.61 8.13
CA GLY A 252 9.94 -25.29 8.99
C GLY A 252 11.29 -25.68 8.38
N THR A 253 11.59 -25.38 7.11
CA THR A 253 12.93 -25.65 6.55
C THR A 253 13.76 -24.38 6.43
N GLY A 254 14.92 -24.38 7.08
CA GLY A 254 15.93 -23.33 7.02
C GLY A 254 16.43 -23.09 5.60
N VAL A 255 16.79 -21.84 5.33
CA VAL A 255 17.25 -21.35 4.03
C VAL A 255 18.56 -22.04 3.65
N THR A 256 18.51 -23.02 2.75
CA THR A 256 19.68 -23.60 2.08
C THR A 256 19.73 -23.10 0.63
N GLY A 257 20.36 -21.95 0.42
CA GLY A 257 20.52 -21.34 -0.90
C GLY A 257 21.83 -20.54 -0.99
N ASN A 258 22.67 -20.94 -1.94
CA ASN A 258 24.09 -20.61 -2.04
C ASN A 258 24.33 -19.28 -2.79
N ARG A 259 24.60 -18.18 -2.05
CA ARG A 259 25.47 -17.02 -2.39
C ARG A 259 25.30 -15.97 -1.29
N ALA A 260 26.40 -15.62 -0.63
CA ALA A 260 26.45 -14.73 0.55
C ALA A 260 25.77 -13.38 0.29
N GLY A 261 24.59 -13.18 0.87
CA GLY A 261 24.06 -11.86 1.17
C GLY A 261 24.33 -11.58 2.64
N ASP A 262 25.17 -10.60 2.94
CA ASP A 262 25.32 -10.08 4.30
C ASP A 262 24.07 -9.26 4.66
N ILE A 263 23.49 -9.53 5.83
CA ILE A 263 22.55 -8.61 6.46
C ILE A 263 23.40 -7.65 7.29
N ILE A 264 23.71 -6.49 6.72
CA ILE A 264 24.44 -5.41 7.41
C ILE A 264 23.41 -4.56 8.15
N ILE A 265 23.27 -4.76 9.46
CA ILE A 265 22.59 -3.82 10.35
C ILE A 265 23.68 -2.87 10.84
N ALA A 266 23.62 -1.58 10.47
CA ALA A 266 24.59 -0.58 10.88
C ALA A 266 23.86 0.61 11.51
N GLY A 267 24.24 0.98 12.73
CA GLY A 267 23.90 2.29 13.28
C GLY A 267 24.77 3.33 12.59
N GLN A 268 24.18 4.25 11.82
CA GLN A 268 24.92 5.35 11.22
C GLN A 268 24.97 6.53 12.20
N GLY A 269 26.17 6.89 12.65
CA GLY A 269 26.42 8.18 13.30
C GLY A 269 26.62 9.27 12.25
N SER A 270 26.15 10.49 12.53
CA SER A 270 26.58 11.67 11.75
C SER A 270 28.10 11.80 11.84
N GLN A 271 28.74 12.41 10.82
CA GLN A 271 30.20 12.49 10.69
C GLN A 271 30.95 13.19 11.85
N ASP A 272 30.24 13.64 12.88
CA ASP A 272 30.81 14.14 14.14
C ASP A 272 30.32 13.28 15.33
N GLY A 273 31.15 12.32 15.74
CA GLY A 273 31.32 12.01 17.17
C GLY A 273 30.55 10.85 17.81
N ASP A 274 29.31 10.55 17.43
CA ASP A 274 28.50 9.56 18.17
C ASP A 274 28.08 8.39 17.27
N GLY A 275 28.67 7.22 17.50
CA GLY A 275 28.32 5.98 16.80
C GLY A 275 26.90 5.54 17.14
N GLY A 276 26.13 5.07 16.14
CA GLY A 276 24.80 4.53 16.36
C GLY A 276 24.84 3.13 16.96
N ASP A 277 24.00 2.88 17.97
CA ASP A 277 23.88 1.55 18.58
C ASP A 277 23.02 0.62 17.72
N ILE A 278 23.47 -0.63 17.56
CA ILE A 278 22.64 -1.72 17.07
C ILE A 278 22.14 -2.49 18.29
N SER A 279 20.92 -2.18 18.74
CA SER A 279 20.28 -2.92 19.83
C SER A 279 19.50 -4.11 19.28
N ILE A 280 20.01 -5.31 19.52
CA ILE A 280 19.22 -6.54 19.38
C ILE A 280 18.78 -6.88 20.80
N THR A 281 17.47 -6.88 21.06
CA THR A 281 16.90 -7.19 22.37
C THR A 281 15.89 -8.32 22.20
N ALA A 282 16.10 -9.43 22.89
CA ALA A 282 15.07 -10.47 22.98
C ALA A 282 14.14 -10.12 24.16
N GLY A 283 12.87 -9.83 23.86
CA GLY A 283 11.88 -9.50 24.89
C GLY A 283 11.51 -10.71 25.74
N SER A 284 11.25 -10.49 27.04
CA SER A 284 10.57 -11.45 27.93
C SER A 284 9.12 -10.99 28.09
N SER A 285 8.17 -11.93 27.94
CA SER A 285 6.85 -11.77 28.53
C SER A 285 6.92 -12.10 30.02
N ILE A 286 6.18 -11.32 30.81
CA ILE A 286 5.73 -11.62 32.16
C ILE A 286 5.50 -13.14 32.34
N SER A 287 6.37 -13.76 33.15
CA SER A 287 6.46 -15.19 33.50
C SER A 287 7.10 -16.15 32.46
N GLY A 288 8.35 -16.55 32.76
CA GLY A 288 8.79 -17.93 32.56
C GLY A 288 9.71 -18.28 31.38
N THR A 289 9.82 -17.45 30.34
CA THR A 289 10.71 -17.75 29.21
C THR A 289 11.58 -16.55 28.85
N ASN A 290 12.89 -16.71 28.96
CA ASN A 290 13.85 -15.68 28.58
C ASN A 290 13.90 -15.59 27.04
N GLY A 291 13.81 -14.38 26.50
CA GLY A 291 14.17 -14.17 25.10
C GLY A 291 15.66 -14.45 24.91
N SER A 292 16.04 -15.10 23.81
CA SER A 292 17.44 -15.35 23.45
C SER A 292 17.80 -14.65 22.15
N ILE A 293 19.06 -14.20 22.05
CA ILE A 293 19.68 -13.76 20.81
C ILE A 293 20.70 -14.83 20.46
N SER A 294 20.41 -15.60 19.42
CA SER A 294 21.31 -16.66 18.95
C SER A 294 22.16 -16.11 17.81
N LEU A 295 23.47 -16.03 18.05
CA LEU A 295 24.48 -15.82 17.01
C LEU A 295 25.18 -17.16 16.84
N SER A 296 25.09 -17.75 15.64
CA SER A 296 25.76 -19.00 15.32
C SER A 296 26.50 -18.85 14.00
N ALA A 297 27.75 -19.30 13.99
CA ALA A 297 28.52 -19.39 12.77
C ALA A 297 28.56 -20.86 12.36
N GLY A 298 27.90 -21.18 11.24
CA GLY A 298 27.79 -22.56 10.76
C GLY A 298 29.16 -23.15 10.42
N VAL A 299 29.38 -24.40 10.80
CA VAL A 299 30.56 -25.18 10.41
C VAL A 299 30.17 -26.08 9.23
N THR A 300 30.93 -26.00 8.15
CA THR A 300 30.99 -27.13 7.18
C THR A 300 32.32 -27.84 7.39
N THR A 301 32.46 -29.03 6.81
CA THR A 301 33.58 -29.96 7.06
C THR A 301 34.99 -29.38 6.85
N ASN A 302 35.14 -28.16 6.28
CA ASN A 302 36.43 -27.52 6.02
C ASN A 302 36.54 -26.03 6.39
N ASN A 303 35.53 -25.40 7.02
CA ASN A 303 35.58 -23.97 7.39
C ASN A 303 34.98 -23.72 8.77
N ALA A 304 35.78 -23.15 9.67
CA ALA A 304 35.32 -22.67 10.98
C ALA A 304 34.45 -21.42 10.78
N GLY A 305 33.21 -21.47 11.25
CA GLY A 305 32.41 -20.27 11.43
C GLY A 305 32.94 -19.48 12.62
N ASN A 306 33.14 -18.17 12.46
CA ASN A 306 33.59 -17.29 13.54
C ASN A 306 32.50 -16.26 13.89
N ILE A 307 32.29 -16.02 15.17
CA ILE A 307 31.57 -14.84 15.68
C ILE A 307 32.64 -13.88 16.19
N SER A 308 32.81 -12.75 15.51
CA SER A 308 33.84 -11.76 15.87
C SER A 308 33.19 -10.59 16.61
N LEU A 309 33.63 -10.35 17.85
CA LEU A 309 33.24 -9.19 18.65
C LEU A 309 34.45 -8.28 18.75
N THR A 310 34.47 -7.20 17.96
CA THR A 310 35.61 -6.28 17.87
C THR A 310 35.28 -4.96 18.57
N GLY A 311 35.86 -4.78 19.76
CA GLY A 311 35.75 -3.57 20.56
C GLY A 311 36.73 -3.62 21.73
N SER A 312 36.95 -2.50 22.42
CA SER A 312 37.90 -2.43 23.54
C SER A 312 37.52 -3.33 24.72
N SER A 313 36.26 -3.79 24.80
CA SER A 313 35.77 -4.67 25.85
C SER A 313 34.51 -5.44 25.41
N VAL A 314 34.38 -6.69 25.85
CA VAL A 314 33.13 -7.46 25.84
C VAL A 314 32.67 -7.61 27.29
N ASN A 315 31.55 -6.97 27.65
CA ASN A 315 31.05 -6.98 29.02
C ASN A 315 29.90 -7.97 29.15
N ILE A 316 30.02 -8.93 30.07
CA ILE A 316 28.94 -9.85 30.45
C ILE A 316 28.58 -9.55 31.91
N THR A 317 27.34 -9.12 32.14
CA THR A 317 26.85 -8.75 33.48
C THR A 317 25.97 -9.84 34.06
N ALA A 318 25.87 -9.87 35.39
CA ALA A 318 25.08 -10.85 36.14
C ALA A 318 25.47 -12.32 35.88
N VAL A 319 26.78 -12.56 35.81
CA VAL A 319 27.35 -13.91 35.69
C VAL A 319 27.20 -14.64 37.02
N ASP A 320 26.48 -15.75 37.02
CA ASP A 320 26.33 -16.63 38.18
C ASP A 320 27.33 -17.79 38.13
N ARG A 321 27.49 -18.42 36.96
CA ARG A 321 28.45 -19.51 36.72
C ARG A 321 29.17 -19.35 35.39
N VAL A 322 30.43 -19.74 35.37
CA VAL A 322 31.20 -20.01 34.14
C VAL A 322 31.45 -21.51 34.13
N VAL A 323 30.93 -22.20 33.12
CA VAL A 323 30.92 -23.66 33.06
C VAL A 323 31.62 -24.13 31.79
N PHE A 324 32.50 -25.12 31.90
CA PHE A 324 32.98 -25.86 30.72
C PHE A 324 32.25 -27.18 30.59
N VAL A 325 31.61 -27.41 29.44
CA VAL A 325 30.92 -28.66 29.09
C VAL A 325 31.27 -29.04 27.67
N ASP A 326 31.77 -30.26 27.42
CA ASP A 326 32.01 -30.80 26.07
C ASP A 326 32.71 -29.81 25.11
N SER A 327 33.81 -29.18 25.56
CA SER A 327 34.59 -28.16 24.82
C SER A 327 33.86 -26.83 24.56
N THR A 328 32.73 -26.59 25.23
CA THR A 328 31.98 -25.34 25.17
C THR A 328 32.19 -24.54 26.46
N LEU A 329 32.48 -23.25 26.32
CA LEU A 329 32.44 -22.29 27.42
C LEU A 329 31.04 -21.70 27.54
N THR A 330 30.35 -22.00 28.63
CA THR A 330 29.01 -21.48 28.91
C THR A 330 29.09 -20.46 30.05
N VAL A 331 28.57 -19.25 29.84
CA VAL A 331 28.44 -18.23 30.87
C VAL A 331 26.96 -18.12 31.26
N ASN A 332 26.60 -18.67 32.41
CA ASN A 332 25.23 -18.71 32.90
C ASN A 332 24.91 -17.42 33.68
N GLY A 333 23.80 -16.79 33.30
CA GLY A 333 23.18 -15.74 34.11
C GLY A 333 22.24 -16.33 35.18
N GLY A 334 22.05 -15.63 36.29
CA GLY A 334 21.22 -16.10 37.40
C GLY A 334 21.02 -15.07 38.51
N THR A 335 20.50 -15.50 39.65
CA THR A 335 20.56 -14.69 40.88
C THR A 335 22.03 -14.62 41.29
N ASN A 336 22.71 -13.50 41.06
CA ASN A 336 24.13 -13.31 41.40
C ASN A 336 24.41 -13.70 42.86
N HIS A 337 24.78 -14.95 43.10
CA HIS A 337 25.13 -15.40 44.43
C HIS A 337 26.36 -14.61 44.89
N THR A 338 26.25 -14.03 46.07
CA THR A 338 27.25 -13.09 46.58
C THR A 338 28.21 -13.84 47.51
N PRO A 339 29.50 -13.92 47.18
CA PRO A 339 30.48 -14.59 48.03
C PRO A 339 30.77 -13.75 49.27
N THR A 340 31.14 -14.40 50.37
CA THR A 340 31.45 -13.73 51.65
C THR A 340 32.80 -14.16 52.21
N ILE A 341 33.48 -13.27 52.95
CA ILE A 341 34.73 -13.63 53.63
C ILE A 341 34.38 -14.40 54.90
N ASN A 342 34.82 -15.65 54.97
CA ASN A 342 34.63 -16.50 56.14
C ASN A 342 35.68 -16.17 57.22
N THR A 343 36.96 -16.26 56.85
CA THR A 343 38.09 -16.02 57.76
C THR A 343 39.32 -15.49 57.02
N GLY A 344 40.26 -14.87 57.76
CA GLY A 344 41.49 -14.31 57.20
C GLY A 344 41.29 -12.92 56.60
N GLY A 345 42.13 -12.53 55.63
CA GLY A 345 41.99 -11.26 54.90
C GLY A 345 42.42 -9.99 55.64
N GLY A 346 42.61 -10.06 56.97
CA GLY A 346 43.00 -8.92 57.80
C GLY A 346 41.82 -8.07 58.25
N SER A 347 42.07 -7.12 59.17
CA SER A 347 41.02 -6.23 59.68
C SER A 347 40.60 -5.22 58.61
N GLY A 348 39.30 -5.19 58.30
CA GLY A 348 38.73 -4.34 57.26
C GLY A 348 38.79 -4.93 55.85
N ALA A 349 39.02 -6.24 55.72
CA ALA A 349 38.93 -6.92 54.43
C ALA A 349 37.52 -6.80 53.83
N ALA A 350 37.43 -6.68 52.50
CA ALA A 350 36.17 -6.54 51.79
C ALA A 350 36.13 -7.42 50.54
N ILE A 351 34.92 -7.81 50.12
CA ILE A 351 34.68 -8.62 48.92
C ILE A 351 33.55 -8.02 48.08
N THR A 352 33.69 -8.06 46.76
CA THR A 352 32.67 -7.62 45.79
C THR A 352 32.66 -8.53 44.57
N GLY A 353 31.49 -8.83 44.01
CA GLY A 353 31.33 -9.65 42.81
C GLY A 353 30.26 -10.73 42.98
N SER A 354 30.33 -11.76 42.15
CA SER A 354 29.53 -12.99 42.27
C SER A 354 30.45 -14.19 42.50
N ASP A 355 29.86 -15.36 42.78
CA ASP A 355 30.64 -16.59 43.00
C ASP A 355 31.58 -16.91 41.82
N ALA A 356 31.12 -16.68 40.58
CA ALA A 356 31.94 -16.90 39.38
C ALA A 356 33.09 -15.89 39.23
N CYS A 357 32.90 -14.64 39.62
CA CYS A 357 33.95 -13.62 39.54
C CYS A 357 33.86 -12.59 40.65
N PHE A 358 34.88 -12.54 41.51
CA PHE A 358 34.93 -11.62 42.64
C PHE A 358 36.31 -11.05 42.89
N GLN A 359 36.34 -9.93 43.61
CA GLN A 359 37.55 -9.26 44.07
C GLN A 359 37.57 -9.23 45.59
N VAL A 360 38.66 -9.71 46.19
CA VAL A 360 38.96 -9.53 47.61
C VAL A 360 39.94 -8.37 47.78
N THR A 361 39.61 -7.41 48.63
CA THR A 361 40.52 -6.35 49.09
C THR A 361 41.00 -6.70 50.50
N PHE A 362 42.29 -6.90 50.67
CA PHE A 362 42.90 -7.26 51.95
C PHE A 362 42.98 -6.06 52.89
N GLY A 363 42.68 -6.31 54.16
CA GLY A 363 42.74 -5.32 55.23
C GLY A 363 44.12 -5.22 55.89
N SER A 364 44.15 -4.55 57.03
CA SER A 364 45.35 -4.40 57.86
C SER A 364 45.66 -5.68 58.67
N GLY A 365 46.87 -5.80 59.24
CA GLY A 365 47.25 -6.92 60.12
C GLY A 365 48.03 -8.05 59.45
N SER A 366 48.64 -7.79 58.29
CA SER A 366 49.56 -8.70 57.59
C SER A 366 49.02 -10.14 57.39
N PRO A 367 47.81 -10.31 56.86
CA PRO A 367 47.24 -11.63 56.59
C PRO A 367 48.03 -12.36 55.51
N THR A 368 48.19 -13.68 55.64
CA THR A 368 48.80 -14.56 54.61
C THR A 368 47.78 -15.39 53.85
N SER A 369 46.52 -15.37 54.27
CA SER A 369 45.42 -16.04 53.58
C SER A 369 44.06 -15.42 53.87
N VAL A 370 43.09 -15.76 53.03
CA VAL A 370 41.66 -15.51 53.21
C VAL A 370 40.88 -16.72 52.68
N THR A 371 39.86 -17.12 53.41
CA THR A 371 38.89 -18.13 52.96
C THR A 371 37.59 -17.43 52.64
N VAL A 372 37.09 -17.67 51.43
CA VAL A 372 35.84 -17.10 50.91
C VAL A 372 34.82 -18.23 50.80
N ASP A 373 33.63 -17.99 51.34
CA ASP A 373 32.45 -18.85 51.14
C ASP A 373 31.71 -18.38 49.89
N PHE A 374 31.35 -19.33 49.02
CA PHE A 374 30.45 -19.09 47.90
C PHE A 374 29.00 -18.93 48.41
N GLY A 375 28.25 -18.04 47.78
CA GLY A 375 26.83 -17.83 48.07
C GLY A 375 25.96 -19.04 47.69
N ALA A 376 26.39 -19.83 46.71
CA ALA A 376 25.80 -21.14 46.37
C ALA A 376 26.87 -22.20 46.09
N ALA A 377 26.63 -23.42 46.55
CA ALA A 377 27.52 -24.55 46.29
C ALA A 377 27.65 -24.85 44.80
N TYR A 378 28.88 -25.05 44.32
CA TYR A 378 29.15 -25.61 43.00
C TYR A 378 28.82 -27.10 42.96
N ALA A 379 28.54 -27.66 41.78
CA ALA A 379 28.31 -29.11 41.64
C ALA A 379 29.56 -29.92 41.99
N ALA A 380 30.74 -29.41 41.64
CA ALA A 380 32.06 -29.93 41.99
C ALA A 380 32.97 -28.79 42.47
N ALA A 381 34.09 -29.10 43.12
CA ALA A 381 35.05 -28.07 43.52
C ALA A 381 35.52 -27.31 42.26
N PRO A 382 35.30 -25.99 42.14
CA PRO A 382 35.57 -25.28 40.90
C PRO A 382 37.07 -25.18 40.62
N MET A 383 37.42 -25.09 39.34
CA MET A 383 38.73 -24.60 38.92
C MET A 383 38.83 -23.12 39.26
N VAL A 384 39.90 -22.71 39.94
CA VAL A 384 40.05 -21.32 40.37
C VAL A 384 41.34 -20.71 39.83
N ILE A 385 41.23 -19.50 39.32
CA ILE A 385 42.35 -18.69 38.86
C ILE A 385 42.29 -17.35 39.59
N ALA A 386 43.42 -16.90 40.11
CA ALA A 386 43.51 -15.65 40.85
C ALA A 386 44.71 -14.80 40.41
N THR A 387 44.56 -13.47 40.47
CA THR A 387 45.64 -12.51 40.21
C THR A 387 45.62 -11.40 41.26
N GLY A 388 46.79 -11.06 41.80
CA GLY A 388 46.95 -10.04 42.84
C GLY A 388 47.59 -8.76 42.33
N THR A 389 47.29 -7.62 42.97
CA THR A 389 47.89 -6.32 42.62
C THR A 389 49.24 -6.04 43.27
N GLN A 390 49.68 -6.86 44.22
CA GLN A 390 50.94 -6.67 44.94
C GLN A 390 52.10 -7.31 44.18
N SER A 391 53.13 -6.53 43.87
CA SER A 391 54.29 -7.00 43.12
C SER A 391 55.18 -7.94 43.95
N GLY A 392 55.76 -8.95 43.28
CA GLY A 392 56.69 -9.91 43.88
C GLY A 392 56.03 -10.98 44.78
N GLN A 393 54.71 -10.98 44.90
CA GLN A 393 53.96 -11.95 45.68
C GLN A 393 53.51 -13.13 44.81
N VAL A 394 53.65 -14.36 45.32
CA VAL A 394 53.03 -15.54 44.71
C VAL A 394 51.70 -15.76 45.40
N VAL A 395 50.60 -15.69 44.63
CA VAL A 395 49.25 -15.99 45.11
C VAL A 395 48.93 -17.44 44.77
N HIS A 396 48.57 -18.20 45.79
CA HIS A 396 48.06 -19.56 45.67
C HIS A 396 46.56 -19.52 45.88
N VAL A 397 45.81 -20.18 45.00
CA VAL A 397 44.36 -20.30 45.13
C VAL A 397 43.96 -21.76 44.98
N ALA A 398 43.05 -22.21 45.85
CA ALA A 398 42.52 -23.57 45.81
C ALA A 398 41.05 -23.56 46.23
N ALA A 399 40.19 -24.20 45.43
CA ALA A 399 38.87 -24.58 45.91
C ALA A 399 39.07 -25.67 46.98
N VAL A 400 38.69 -25.36 48.23
CA VAL A 400 38.85 -26.28 49.36
C VAL A 400 37.62 -27.16 49.55
N SER A 401 36.48 -26.76 48.96
CA SER A 401 35.25 -27.55 48.86
C SER A 401 34.40 -27.02 47.69
N THR A 402 33.20 -27.59 47.51
CA THR A 402 32.17 -27.04 46.61
C THR A 402 31.61 -25.68 47.07
N THR A 403 31.88 -25.28 48.32
CA THR A 403 31.33 -24.07 48.94
C THR A 403 32.39 -23.04 49.30
N GLN A 404 33.68 -23.35 49.14
CA GLN A 404 34.76 -22.51 49.62
C GLN A 404 35.97 -22.49 48.71
N VAL A 405 36.61 -21.33 48.69
CA VAL A 405 37.91 -21.12 48.08
C VAL A 405 38.85 -20.46 49.07
N GLN A 406 40.07 -20.98 49.16
CA GLN A 406 41.14 -20.39 49.94
C GLN A 406 42.13 -19.69 49.02
N ILE A 407 42.45 -18.45 49.36
CA ILE A 407 43.49 -17.64 48.72
C ILE A 407 44.60 -17.48 49.75
N SER A 408 45.82 -17.86 49.41
CA SER A 408 46.99 -17.72 50.26
C SER A 408 48.15 -17.11 49.49
N SER A 409 49.17 -16.66 50.21
CA SER A 409 50.33 -16.01 49.61
C SER A 409 51.66 -16.46 50.21
N SER A 410 52.71 -16.35 49.41
CA SER A 410 54.09 -16.61 49.85
C SER A 410 54.60 -15.61 50.90
N THR A 411 54.00 -14.42 50.98
CA THR A 411 54.30 -13.36 51.96
C THR A 411 53.01 -12.62 52.33
N ALA A 412 52.98 -12.00 53.51
CA ALA A 412 51.78 -11.29 53.99
C ALA A 412 51.30 -10.21 53.00
N PHE A 413 49.98 -10.16 52.78
CA PHE A 413 49.34 -9.12 51.98
C PHE A 413 49.45 -7.76 52.69
N SER A 414 49.74 -6.73 51.92
CA SER A 414 49.62 -5.34 52.38
C SER A 414 48.15 -4.91 52.41
N SER A 415 47.83 -3.96 53.28
CA SER A 415 46.50 -3.36 53.31
C SER A 415 46.18 -2.69 51.98
N GLY A 416 44.98 -2.95 51.44
CA GLY A 416 44.54 -2.46 50.14
C GLY A 416 44.96 -3.31 48.96
N THR A 417 45.74 -4.39 49.15
CA THR A 417 46.03 -5.35 48.07
C THR A 417 44.72 -5.96 47.59
N LYS A 418 44.54 -6.04 46.27
CA LYS A 418 43.37 -6.62 45.63
C LYS A 418 43.74 -7.93 44.97
N VAL A 419 42.90 -8.95 45.12
CA VAL A 419 42.99 -10.21 44.40
C VAL A 419 41.70 -10.43 43.64
N ASN A 420 41.79 -10.49 42.31
CA ASN A 420 40.68 -10.86 41.43
C ASN A 420 40.69 -12.37 41.25
N VAL A 421 39.52 -12.99 41.36
CA VAL A 421 39.32 -14.44 41.29
C VAL A 421 38.26 -14.76 40.26
N LEU A 422 38.55 -15.76 39.43
CA LEU A 422 37.62 -16.39 38.51
C LEU A 422 37.45 -17.85 38.92
N CYS A 423 36.21 -18.27 39.13
CA CYS A 423 35.83 -19.63 39.47
C CYS A 423 35.06 -20.25 38.30
N ILE A 424 35.53 -21.41 37.85
CA ILE A 424 35.03 -22.10 36.68
C ILE A 424 34.55 -23.48 37.11
N GLU A 425 33.28 -23.78 36.84
CA GLU A 425 32.65 -25.06 37.11
C GLU A 425 33.01 -26.07 36.03
N GLU A 426 33.42 -27.26 36.45
CA GLU A 426 33.53 -28.44 35.61
C GLU A 426 32.20 -29.20 35.70
N ALA A 427 31.52 -29.40 34.57
CA ALA A 427 30.21 -30.06 34.51
C ALA A 427 30.30 -31.57 34.29
#